data_AF-A0A841CUY8-F1
#
_entry.id   AF-A0A841CUY8-F1
#
_cell.length_a   1.000
_cell.length_b   1.000
_cell.length_c   1.000
_cell.angle_alpha   90.00
_cell.angle_beta   90.00
_cell.angle_gamma   90.00
#
_symmetry.space_group_name_H-M   'P 1'
#
loop_
_entity.id
_entity.type
_entity.pdbx_description
1 polymer ?
#
loop_
_entity_poly.entity_id
_entity_poly.type
_entity_poly.pdbx_seq_one_letter_code
_entity_poly.pdbx_strand_id
1 'polypeptide(L)'
;MGALATFTALGIVLAPGAPSVDTHALAAHALNVARQAEPASIADAVARELPTGGRAVVVRPARANEPSSRSGTSQVAVLVGEVDQAAVSLLVSTTGVVGAHATPDGWWTSIAVPALVPPPVGAALALLIGAVLLGAAATEVPRRRAPPIPTRQKDVLVRGLSDLMPKLPEGVAWQAENLLTAAGIRLVVPDGEPVDPRGHLVIGTEPTEDDDLVDTVARTVRPGYADGSRIVVHPSVVMYVRD
;
A
#
# COMPACT_ATOMS: atom_id res chain seq x y z
N MET A 1 17.29 9.89 0.66
CA MET A 1 17.30 9.90 2.14
C MET A 1 15.98 10.34 2.76
N GLY A 2 15.12 11.14 2.09
CA GLY A 2 13.84 11.61 2.65
C GLY A 2 12.71 10.57 2.77
N ALA A 3 12.57 9.65 1.82
CA ALA A 3 11.45 8.71 1.81
C ALA A 3 11.54 7.57 2.84
N LEU A 4 12.74 7.27 3.35
CA LEU A 4 12.96 6.22 4.36
C LEU A 4 12.56 6.67 5.77
N ALA A 5 12.67 7.97 6.06
CA ALA A 5 12.29 8.58 7.33
C ALA A 5 10.77 8.69 7.50
N THR A 6 10.02 8.84 6.39
CA THR A 6 8.56 8.94 6.42
C THR A 6 7.89 7.58 6.67
N PHE A 7 8.53 6.48 6.24
CA PHE A 7 8.05 5.11 6.51
C PHE A 7 8.20 4.71 7.99
N THR A 8 9.23 5.23 8.67
CA THR A 8 9.49 4.98 10.10
C THR A 8 8.52 5.75 11.00
N ALA A 9 8.09 6.95 10.60
CA ALA A 9 7.16 7.76 11.38
C ALA A 9 5.73 7.18 11.42
N LEU A 10 5.26 6.53 10.36
CA LEU A 10 3.88 5.99 10.32
C LEU A 10 3.71 4.69 11.15
N GLY A 11 4.80 3.98 11.44
CA GLY A 11 4.79 2.81 12.34
C GLY A 11 4.74 3.17 13.83
N ILE A 12 5.12 4.39 14.21
CA ILE A 12 5.18 4.84 15.61
C ILE A 12 3.80 5.20 16.16
N VAL A 13 2.86 5.61 15.30
CA VAL A 13 1.56 6.18 15.73
C VAL A 13 0.52 5.11 16.12
N LEU A 14 0.76 3.81 15.88
CA LEU A 14 -0.23 2.74 16.12
C LEU A 14 0.30 1.49 16.84
N ALA A 15 1.44 1.55 17.53
CA ALA A 15 1.98 0.39 18.24
C ALA A 15 1.52 0.33 19.72
N PRO A 16 0.64 -0.62 20.12
CA PRO A 16 0.60 -1.07 21.50
C PRO A 16 1.88 -1.87 21.77
N GLY A 17 2.79 -1.28 22.55
CA GLY A 17 4.04 -1.89 23.00
C GLY A 17 5.22 -1.58 22.08
N ALA A 18 6.11 -0.69 22.53
CA ALA A 18 7.41 -0.52 21.89
C ALA A 18 8.11 -1.89 21.84
N PRO A 19 8.64 -2.32 20.68
CA PRO A 19 9.45 -3.53 20.64
C PRO A 19 10.63 -3.34 21.61
N SER A 20 10.96 -4.35 22.41
CA SER A 20 12.15 -4.32 23.26
C SER A 20 13.46 -4.30 22.46
N VAL A 21 13.37 -4.52 21.15
CA VAL A 21 14.48 -4.62 20.22
C VAL A 21 14.33 -3.54 19.15
N ASP A 22 15.40 -2.78 18.93
CA ASP A 22 15.51 -1.86 17.79
C ASP A 22 15.54 -2.68 16.49
N THR A 23 14.40 -2.74 15.80
CA THR A 23 14.23 -3.55 14.59
C THR A 23 15.06 -3.01 13.42
N HIS A 24 15.40 -1.72 13.39
CA HIS A 24 16.27 -1.15 12.37
C HIS A 24 17.73 -1.55 12.62
N ALA A 25 18.20 -1.47 13.86
CA ALA A 25 19.53 -1.95 14.23
C ALA A 25 19.67 -3.47 13.97
N LEU A 26 18.63 -4.24 14.27
CA LEU A 26 18.58 -5.67 13.98
C LEU A 26 18.62 -5.96 12.47
N ALA A 27 17.89 -5.19 11.66
CA ALA A 27 17.95 -5.29 10.20
C ALA A 27 19.35 -4.96 9.66
N ALA A 28 19.99 -3.91 10.15
CA ALA A 28 21.35 -3.57 9.76
C ALA A 28 22.35 -4.68 10.14
N HIS A 29 22.23 -5.25 11.35
CA HIS A 29 23.06 -6.35 11.81
C HIS A 29 22.90 -7.62 10.97
N ALA A 30 21.65 -8.04 10.73
CA ALA A 30 21.35 -9.19 9.87
C ALA A 30 21.90 -9.02 8.45
N LEU A 31 21.81 -7.81 7.89
CA LEU A 31 22.37 -7.53 6.56
C LEU A 31 23.90 -7.68 6.55
N ASN A 32 24.58 -7.20 7.59
CA ASN A 32 26.03 -7.35 7.71
C ASN A 32 26.43 -8.82 7.83
N VAL A 33 25.70 -9.61 8.61
CA VAL A 33 25.93 -11.06 8.75
C VAL A 33 25.70 -11.77 7.41
N ALA A 34 24.65 -11.42 6.68
CA ALA A 34 24.36 -11.98 5.37
C ALA A 34 25.48 -11.68 4.35
N ARG A 35 26.09 -10.49 4.40
CA ARG A 35 27.19 -10.09 3.49
C ARG A 35 28.50 -10.81 3.78
N GLN A 36 28.70 -11.26 5.03
CA GLN A 36 29.90 -11.99 5.45
C GLN A 36 29.77 -13.51 5.27
N ALA A 37 28.55 -14.02 5.17
CA ALA A 37 28.28 -15.44 5.01
C ALA A 37 28.47 -15.93 3.56
N GLU A 38 28.83 -17.20 3.41
CA GLU A 38 28.80 -17.86 2.11
C GLU A 38 27.35 -17.94 1.59
N PRO A 39 27.12 -17.83 0.26
CA PRO A 39 25.77 -17.76 -0.30
C PRO A 39 24.81 -18.88 0.14
N ALA A 40 25.33 -20.10 0.30
CA ALA A 40 24.54 -21.27 0.74
C ALA A 40 24.19 -21.23 2.24
N SER A 41 24.90 -20.44 3.04
CA SER A 41 24.76 -20.37 4.51
C SER A 41 24.13 -19.06 5.00
N ILE A 42 23.76 -18.14 4.10
CA ILE A 42 23.15 -16.84 4.48
C ILE A 42 21.91 -17.04 5.36
N ALA A 43 21.02 -17.96 4.97
CA ALA A 43 19.76 -18.16 5.69
C ALA A 43 19.99 -18.65 7.13
N ASP A 44 20.90 -19.61 7.31
CA ASP A 44 21.24 -20.15 8.63
C ASP A 44 22.01 -19.14 9.49
N ALA A 45 22.90 -18.36 8.86
CA ALA A 45 23.66 -17.32 9.54
C ALA A 45 22.74 -16.23 10.08
N VAL A 46 21.81 -15.74 9.27
CA VAL A 46 20.84 -14.71 9.69
C VAL A 46 19.85 -15.26 10.71
N ALA A 47 19.38 -16.51 10.56
CA ALA A 47 18.44 -17.11 11.49
C ALA A 47 18.97 -17.19 12.93
N ARG A 48 20.30 -17.41 13.10
CA ARG A 48 20.94 -17.43 14.43
C ARG A 48 20.94 -16.08 15.14
N GLU A 49 20.83 -14.99 14.40
CA GLU A 49 20.86 -13.62 14.92
C GLU A 49 19.45 -13.08 15.21
N LEU A 50 18.40 -13.77 14.74
CA LEU A 50 17.03 -13.34 14.95
C LEU A 50 16.55 -13.70 16.37
N PRO A 51 15.76 -12.83 17.02
CA PRO A 51 15.08 -13.18 18.26
C PRO A 51 14.07 -14.31 18.00
N THR A 52 13.67 -15.00 19.07
CA THR A 52 12.71 -16.11 18.96
C THR A 52 11.41 -15.68 18.27
N GLY A 53 11.03 -16.40 17.23
CA GLY A 53 9.85 -16.10 16.40
C GLY A 53 10.07 -15.00 15.36
N GLY A 54 11.26 -14.38 15.32
CA GLY A 54 11.66 -13.44 14.28
C GLY A 54 11.73 -14.11 12.91
N ARG A 55 11.41 -13.33 11.88
CA ARG A 55 11.51 -13.74 10.48
C ARG A 55 12.24 -12.68 9.69
N ALA A 56 13.01 -13.08 8.70
CA ALA A 56 13.71 -12.15 7.83
C ALA A 56 13.57 -12.53 6.35
N VAL A 57 13.64 -11.52 5.51
CA VAL A 57 13.99 -11.71 4.10
C VAL A 57 15.25 -10.93 3.82
N VAL A 58 16.18 -11.58 3.14
CA VAL A 58 17.42 -10.99 2.67
C VAL A 58 17.42 -11.04 1.15
N VAL A 59 17.66 -9.91 0.53
CA VAL A 59 17.83 -9.78 -0.91
C VAL A 59 19.29 -9.44 -1.16
N ARG A 60 19.93 -10.24 -2.01
CA ARG A 60 21.26 -9.95 -2.53
C ARG A 60 21.22 -9.68 -4.03
N PRO A 61 22.08 -8.78 -4.53
CA PRO A 61 22.23 -8.59 -5.96
C PRO A 61 22.72 -9.90 -6.62
N ALA A 62 22.18 -10.18 -7.80
CA ALA A 62 22.66 -11.28 -8.63
C ALA A 62 24.06 -10.96 -9.17
N ARG A 63 24.94 -11.96 -9.19
CA ARG A 63 26.21 -11.86 -9.92
C ARG A 63 25.97 -11.94 -11.42
N ALA A 64 26.95 -11.54 -12.22
CA ALA A 64 26.87 -11.68 -13.67
C ALA A 64 26.57 -13.15 -14.03
N ASN A 65 25.52 -13.35 -14.84
CA ASN A 65 25.03 -14.66 -15.29
C ASN A 65 24.46 -15.56 -14.18
N GLU A 66 24.18 -15.01 -12.99
CA GLU A 66 23.50 -15.73 -11.93
C GLU A 66 21.97 -15.58 -12.10
N PRO A 67 21.21 -16.67 -12.23
CA PRO A 67 19.76 -16.59 -12.33
C PRO A 67 19.14 -16.18 -11.00
N SER A 68 18.00 -15.48 -11.07
CA SER A 68 17.20 -15.20 -9.89
C SER A 68 16.81 -16.50 -9.19
N SER A 69 17.02 -16.56 -7.88
CA SER A 69 16.75 -17.77 -7.10
C SER A 69 16.20 -17.42 -5.72
N ARG A 70 15.50 -18.39 -5.14
CA ARG A 70 14.96 -18.32 -3.79
C ARG A 70 15.47 -19.53 -3.00
N SER A 71 16.07 -19.25 -1.85
CA SER A 71 16.47 -20.26 -0.87
C SER A 71 16.08 -19.79 0.52
N GLY A 72 16.22 -20.62 1.55
CA GLY A 72 15.89 -20.20 2.90
C GLY A 72 15.65 -21.31 3.89
N THR A 73 15.37 -20.90 5.12
CA THR A 73 14.87 -21.72 6.22
C THR A 73 13.39 -21.41 6.47
N SER A 74 12.81 -22.02 7.51
CA SER A 74 11.46 -21.67 7.98
C SER A 74 11.35 -20.23 8.53
N GLN A 75 12.48 -19.58 8.83
CA GLN A 75 12.54 -18.24 9.43
C GLN A 75 13.11 -17.19 8.48
N VAL A 76 14.03 -17.57 7.59
CA VAL A 76 14.74 -16.63 6.71
C VAL A 76 14.60 -17.04 5.26
N ALA A 77 14.09 -16.13 4.41
CA ALA A 77 14.17 -16.31 2.97
C ALA A 77 15.32 -15.48 2.39
N VAL A 78 16.06 -16.05 1.44
CA VAL A 78 17.13 -15.39 0.70
C VAL A 78 16.74 -15.35 -0.77
N LEU A 79 16.70 -14.14 -1.33
CA LEU A 79 16.36 -13.87 -2.72
C LEU A 79 17.58 -13.31 -3.44
N VAL A 80 17.77 -13.76 -4.68
CA VAL A 80 18.86 -13.29 -5.55
C VAL A 80 18.25 -12.57 -6.74
N GLY A 81 18.73 -11.35 -7.01
CA GLY A 81 18.33 -10.54 -8.17
C GLY A 81 17.47 -9.33 -7.83
N GLU A 82 16.88 -8.73 -8.85
CA GLU A 82 15.95 -7.61 -8.65
C GLU A 82 14.63 -8.15 -8.11
N VAL A 83 14.27 -7.68 -6.92
CA VAL A 83 13.01 -8.04 -6.28
C VAL A 83 12.25 -6.77 -5.95
N ASP A 84 10.94 -6.81 -6.20
CA ASP A 84 10.03 -5.78 -5.73
C ASP A 84 10.05 -5.72 -4.20
N GLN A 85 10.72 -4.70 -3.67
CA GLN A 85 10.90 -4.47 -2.23
C GLN A 85 9.56 -4.35 -1.49
N ALA A 86 8.51 -3.87 -2.17
CA ALA A 86 7.18 -3.74 -1.59
C ALA A 86 6.51 -5.11 -1.42
N ALA A 87 6.60 -5.97 -2.43
CA ALA A 87 6.07 -7.35 -2.37
C ALA A 87 6.76 -8.19 -1.28
N VAL A 88 8.05 -7.96 -1.04
CA VAL A 88 8.82 -8.70 -0.03
C VAL A 88 8.53 -8.21 1.38
N SER A 89 8.39 -6.91 1.58
CA SER A 89 8.02 -6.34 2.88
C SER A 89 6.64 -6.83 3.34
N LEU A 90 5.71 -7.06 2.40
CA LEU A 90 4.38 -7.62 2.65
C LEU A 90 4.40 -9.08 3.14
N LEU A 91 5.37 -9.88 2.68
CA LEU A 91 5.52 -11.26 3.15
C LEU A 91 5.96 -11.32 4.62
N VAL A 92 6.68 -10.29 5.08
CA VAL A 92 7.28 -10.21 6.41
C VAL A 92 6.32 -9.56 7.42
N SER A 93 5.45 -8.64 6.98
CA SER A 93 4.56 -7.85 7.85
C SER A 93 3.38 -8.60 8.47
N THR A 94 3.18 -9.90 8.16
CA THR A 94 2.01 -10.65 8.64
C THR A 94 2.01 -10.94 10.14
N THR A 95 3.14 -10.77 10.85
CA THR A 95 3.27 -11.26 12.23
C THR A 95 3.97 -10.34 13.22
N GLY A 96 4.27 -9.06 12.93
CA GLY A 96 4.94 -8.21 13.93
C GLY A 96 5.49 -6.86 13.47
N VAL A 97 6.36 -6.27 14.29
CA VAL A 97 7.03 -4.99 14.02
C VAL A 97 8.12 -5.22 12.99
N VAL A 98 8.09 -4.44 11.90
CA VAL A 98 9.01 -4.59 10.77
C VAL A 98 10.13 -3.56 10.85
N GLY A 99 11.37 -4.01 10.69
CA GLY A 99 12.54 -3.16 10.43
C GLY A 99 13.16 -3.52 9.08
N ALA A 100 13.67 -2.54 8.35
CA ALA A 100 14.33 -2.79 7.06
C ALA A 100 15.62 -1.99 6.93
N HIS A 101 16.59 -2.53 6.22
CA HIS A 101 17.87 -1.88 5.95
C HIS A 101 18.36 -2.21 4.54
N ALA A 102 18.91 -1.23 3.84
CA ALA A 102 19.44 -1.36 2.48
C ALA A 102 20.82 -0.72 2.39
N THR A 103 21.67 -1.26 1.53
CA THR A 103 23.00 -0.72 1.25
C THR A 103 23.09 -0.26 -0.21
N PRO A 104 24.02 0.67 -0.55
CA PRO A 104 24.15 1.21 -1.91
C PRO A 104 24.51 0.18 -2.99
N ASP A 105 25.11 -0.95 -2.60
CA ASP A 105 25.46 -2.07 -3.48
C ASP A 105 24.29 -3.00 -3.79
N GLY A 106 23.06 -2.63 -3.41
CA GLY A 106 21.83 -3.34 -3.79
C GLY A 106 21.46 -4.50 -2.86
N TRP A 107 22.16 -4.67 -1.73
CA TRP A 107 21.68 -5.56 -0.69
C TRP A 107 20.57 -4.90 0.12
N TRP A 108 19.62 -5.72 0.55
CA TRP A 108 18.53 -5.26 1.39
C TRP A 108 18.03 -6.39 2.29
N THR A 109 17.54 -6.04 3.48
CA THR A 109 16.83 -6.96 4.34
C THR A 109 15.62 -6.31 4.99
N SER A 110 14.60 -7.13 5.24
CA SER A 110 13.44 -6.79 6.06
C SER A 110 13.25 -7.88 7.11
N ILE A 111 13.04 -7.47 8.36
CA ILE A 111 12.86 -8.35 9.51
C ILE A 111 11.53 -8.02 10.15
N ALA A 112 10.73 -9.04 10.46
CA ALA A 112 9.61 -8.93 11.39
C ALA A 112 9.94 -9.62 12.69
N VAL A 113 9.73 -8.91 13.79
CA VAL A 113 9.80 -9.45 15.14
C VAL A 113 8.38 -9.49 15.70
N PRO A 114 7.91 -10.64 16.25
CA PRO A 114 6.58 -10.73 16.82
C PRO A 114 6.40 -9.68 17.93
N ALA A 115 5.33 -8.90 17.83
CA ALA A 115 4.95 -7.97 18.89
C ALA A 115 4.36 -8.78 20.05
N LEU A 116 4.70 -8.42 21.31
CA LEU A 116 4.09 -9.04 22.48
C LEU A 116 2.57 -8.83 22.55
N VAL A 117 2.04 -7.86 21.81
CA VAL A 117 0.62 -7.56 21.68
C VAL A 117 0.25 -7.53 20.19
N PRO A 118 -0.75 -8.32 19.73
CA PRO A 118 -1.15 -8.31 18.32
C PRO A 118 -1.73 -6.94 17.94
N PRO A 119 -1.36 -6.36 16.77
CA PRO A 119 -1.92 -5.09 16.35
C PRO A 119 -3.40 -5.25 15.98
N PRO A 120 -4.24 -4.22 16.21
CA PRO A 120 -5.59 -4.21 15.69
C PRO A 120 -5.54 -4.25 14.15
N VAL A 121 -6.37 -5.11 13.56
CA VAL A 121 -6.42 -5.46 12.11
C VAL A 121 -6.45 -4.24 11.17
N GLY A 122 -6.93 -3.09 11.64
CA GLY A 122 -6.95 -1.83 10.87
C GLY A 122 -5.58 -1.22 10.54
N ALA A 123 -4.56 -1.42 11.39
CA ALA A 123 -3.23 -0.81 11.18
C ALA A 123 -2.44 -1.49 10.05
N ALA A 124 -2.63 -2.80 9.86
CA ALA A 124 -1.98 -3.56 8.79
C ALA A 124 -2.47 -3.14 7.39
N LEU A 125 -3.75 -2.77 7.26
CA LEU A 125 -4.34 -2.32 6.01
C LEU A 125 -3.88 -0.90 5.63
N ALA A 126 -3.71 -0.01 6.61
CA ALA A 126 -3.19 1.34 6.40
C ALA A 126 -1.73 1.34 5.92
N LEU A 127 -0.91 0.41 6.43
CA LEU A 127 0.47 0.21 5.96
C LEU A 127 0.53 -0.40 4.55
N LEU A 128 -0.40 -1.29 4.21
CA LEU A 128 -0.56 -1.85 2.86
C LEU A 128 -0.84 -0.75 1.83
N ILE A 129 -1.75 0.16 2.18
CA ILE A 129 -2.10 1.33 1.38
C ILE A 129 -0.87 2.25 1.31
N GLY A 130 -0.26 2.62 2.45
CA GLY A 130 0.94 3.45 2.51
C GLY A 130 2.14 2.93 1.70
N ALA A 131 2.35 1.61 1.63
CA ALA A 131 3.42 1.00 0.85
C ALA A 131 3.19 1.10 -0.67
N VAL A 132 1.94 0.91 -1.12
CA VAL A 132 1.54 1.13 -2.53
C VAL A 132 1.71 2.60 -2.92
N LEU A 133 1.54 3.49 -1.96
CA LEU A 133 1.56 4.94 -2.17
C LEU A 133 2.97 5.56 -2.09
N LEU A 134 3.84 5.09 -1.19
CA LEU A 134 5.22 5.56 -1.11
C LEU A 134 6.14 4.94 -2.18
N GLY A 135 5.76 3.79 -2.76
CA GLY A 135 6.37 3.28 -3.99
C GLY A 135 6.27 4.27 -5.17
N ALA A 136 5.30 5.19 -5.14
CA ALA A 136 5.18 6.27 -6.12
C ALA A 136 6.02 7.52 -5.77
N ALA A 137 6.48 7.69 -4.53
CA ALA A 137 7.11 8.93 -4.05
C ALA A 137 8.63 8.82 -3.77
N ALA A 138 9.20 7.62 -3.65
CA ALA A 138 10.59 7.45 -3.19
C ALA A 138 11.67 7.33 -4.29
N THR A 139 11.34 7.54 -5.56
CA THR A 139 12.30 7.43 -6.68
C THR A 139 12.64 8.79 -7.29
N GLU A 140 13.50 9.54 -6.60
CA GLU A 140 14.39 10.52 -7.27
C GLU A 140 15.66 9.82 -7.79
N VAL A 141 15.45 8.74 -8.54
CA VAL A 141 16.42 8.16 -9.47
C VAL A 141 16.11 8.80 -10.82
N PRO A 142 17.09 9.17 -11.68
CA PRO A 142 16.82 9.82 -12.95
C PRO A 142 15.78 9.01 -13.72
N ARG A 143 14.56 9.56 -13.85
CA ARG A 143 13.39 8.86 -14.39
C ARG A 143 13.68 8.50 -15.84
N ARG A 144 14.20 7.29 -16.08
CA ARG A 144 13.78 6.53 -17.26
C ARG A 144 12.28 6.38 -17.11
N ARG A 145 11.54 7.10 -17.96
CA ARG A 145 10.08 7.11 -18.06
C ARG A 145 9.57 5.68 -17.88
N ALA A 146 9.08 5.36 -16.68
CA ALA A 146 8.40 4.09 -16.45
C ALA A 146 7.26 4.01 -17.47
N PRO A 147 7.06 2.86 -18.14
CA PRO A 147 5.96 2.73 -19.08
C PRO A 147 4.64 3.05 -18.34
N PRO A 148 3.70 3.77 -18.98
CA PRO A 148 2.42 4.07 -18.36
C PRO A 148 1.77 2.76 -17.90
N ILE A 149 1.30 2.73 -16.64
CA ILE A 149 0.54 1.59 -16.12
C ILE A 149 -0.62 1.35 -17.10
N PRO A 150 -0.83 0.10 -17.55
CA PRO A 150 -1.95 -0.21 -18.42
C PRO A 150 -3.25 0.28 -17.80
N THR A 151 -4.06 1.03 -18.55
CA THR A 151 -5.32 1.64 -18.07
C THR A 151 -6.24 0.66 -17.36
N ARG A 152 -6.28 -0.60 -17.80
CA ARG A 152 -7.05 -1.67 -17.12
C ARG A 152 -6.59 -1.94 -15.67
N GLN A 153 -5.29 -1.91 -15.40
CA GLN A 153 -4.78 -2.17 -14.05
C GLN A 153 -5.10 -1.00 -13.11
N LYS A 154 -5.02 0.23 -13.62
CA LYS A 154 -5.45 1.43 -12.90
C LYS A 154 -6.94 1.36 -12.55
N ASP A 155 -7.79 0.95 -13.49
CA ASP A 155 -9.24 0.82 -13.27
C ASP A 155 -9.59 -0.19 -12.18
N VAL A 156 -8.92 -1.35 -12.17
CA VAL A 156 -9.11 -2.39 -11.14
C VAL A 156 -8.73 -1.87 -9.76
N LEU A 157 -7.62 -1.14 -9.65
CA LEU A 157 -7.17 -0.54 -8.39
C LEU A 157 -8.16 0.52 -7.88
N VAL A 158 -8.62 1.42 -8.75
CA VAL A 158 -9.59 2.46 -8.38
C VAL A 158 -10.89 1.84 -7.88
N ARG A 159 -11.42 0.83 -8.59
CA ARG A 159 -12.62 0.09 -8.19
C ARG A 159 -12.43 -0.57 -6.82
N GLY A 160 -11.38 -1.37 -6.67
CA GLY A 160 -11.09 -2.07 -5.41
C GLY A 160 -10.91 -1.12 -4.23
N LEU A 161 -10.19 -0.01 -4.42
CA LEU A 161 -10.01 1.00 -3.37
C LEU A 161 -11.33 1.69 -3.02
N SER A 162 -12.14 2.05 -4.01
CA SER A 162 -13.45 2.68 -3.79
C SER A 162 -14.43 1.77 -3.02
N ASP A 163 -14.35 0.46 -3.19
CA ASP A 163 -15.17 -0.51 -2.45
C ASP A 163 -14.71 -0.67 -0.99
N LEU A 164 -13.42 -0.43 -0.73
CA LEU A 164 -12.83 -0.52 0.59
C LEU A 164 -12.99 0.77 1.40
N MET A 165 -12.99 1.93 0.75
CA MET A 165 -13.00 3.24 1.41
C MET A 165 -14.05 3.40 2.53
N PRO A 166 -15.32 3.00 2.37
CA PRO A 166 -16.32 3.13 3.45
C PRO A 166 -16.01 2.27 4.70
N LYS A 167 -15.11 1.29 4.57
CA LYS A 167 -14.68 0.37 5.64
C LYS A 167 -13.35 0.81 6.26
N LEU A 168 -12.69 1.81 5.70
CA LEU A 168 -11.43 2.33 6.22
C LEU A 168 -11.69 3.32 7.36
N PRO A 169 -10.78 3.40 8.35
CA PRO A 169 -10.77 4.52 9.28
C PRO A 169 -10.70 5.85 8.52
N GLU A 170 -11.39 6.89 9.01
CA GLU A 170 -11.55 8.18 8.32
C GLU A 170 -10.23 8.78 7.84
N GLY A 171 -9.21 8.85 8.69
CA GLY A 171 -7.90 9.38 8.31
C GLY A 171 -7.20 8.59 7.19
N VAL A 172 -7.46 7.29 7.10
CA VAL A 172 -6.92 6.42 6.03
C VAL A 172 -7.71 6.61 4.74
N ALA A 173 -9.04 6.73 4.83
CA ALA A 173 -9.89 7.02 3.68
C ALA A 173 -9.51 8.38 3.04
N TRP A 174 -9.35 9.42 3.86
CA TRP A 174 -8.91 10.74 3.41
C TRP A 174 -7.55 10.70 2.71
N GLN A 175 -6.59 9.97 3.28
CA GLN A 175 -5.28 9.80 2.66
C GLN A 175 -5.37 9.05 1.32
N ALA A 176 -6.22 8.04 1.22
CA ALA A 176 -6.45 7.29 -0.01
C ALA A 176 -7.05 8.17 -1.13
N GLU A 177 -8.02 9.03 -0.79
CA GLU A 177 -8.61 10.00 -1.73
C GLU A 177 -7.59 11.01 -2.27
N ASN A 178 -6.74 11.56 -1.40
CA ASN A 178 -5.67 12.46 -1.81
C ASN A 178 -4.73 11.84 -2.84
N LEU A 179 -4.52 10.53 -2.75
CA LEU A 179 -3.59 9.83 -3.62
C LEU A 179 -4.21 9.38 -4.93
N LEU A 180 -5.49 9.03 -4.92
CA LEU A 180 -6.28 8.95 -6.14
C LEU A 180 -6.21 10.28 -6.90
N THR A 181 -6.39 11.39 -6.19
CA THR A 181 -6.27 12.75 -6.76
C THR A 181 -4.88 12.99 -7.35
N ALA A 182 -3.81 12.66 -6.61
CA ALA A 182 -2.43 12.78 -7.10
C ALA A 182 -2.14 11.87 -8.32
N ALA A 183 -2.85 10.75 -8.46
CA ALA A 183 -2.79 9.86 -9.62
C ALA A 183 -3.67 10.31 -10.81
N GLY A 184 -4.24 11.52 -10.73
CA GLY A 184 -5.12 12.10 -11.75
C GLY A 184 -6.55 11.54 -11.74
N ILE A 185 -6.93 10.80 -10.69
CA ILE A 185 -8.30 10.33 -10.50
C ILE A 185 -9.09 11.40 -9.74
N ARG A 186 -10.17 11.89 -10.35
CA ARG A 186 -11.04 12.90 -9.77
C ARG A 186 -12.25 12.27 -9.09
N LEU A 187 -12.56 12.73 -7.88
CA LEU A 187 -13.80 12.41 -7.18
C LEU A 187 -15.00 13.05 -7.88
N VAL A 188 -16.09 12.31 -8.03
CA VAL A 188 -17.33 12.78 -8.68
C VAL A 188 -18.48 12.70 -7.68
N VAL A 189 -18.97 13.86 -7.26
CA VAL A 189 -20.10 14.05 -6.34
C VAL A 189 -21.06 15.03 -7.01
N PRO A 190 -22.00 14.55 -7.86
CA PRO A 190 -22.83 15.40 -8.70
C PRO A 190 -24.07 15.96 -7.97
N ASP A 191 -23.95 16.31 -6.70
CA ASP A 191 -25.09 16.81 -5.91
C ASP A 191 -25.62 18.12 -6.50
N GLY A 192 -26.93 18.21 -6.71
CA GLY A 192 -27.60 19.36 -7.33
C GLY A 192 -27.49 19.43 -8.87
N GLU A 193 -26.74 18.52 -9.50
CA GLU A 193 -26.64 18.47 -10.97
C GLU A 193 -27.81 17.69 -11.59
N PRO A 194 -28.16 17.95 -12.86
CA PRO A 194 -29.11 17.11 -13.59
C PRO A 194 -28.65 15.64 -13.62
N VAL A 195 -29.59 14.72 -13.49
CA VAL A 195 -29.28 13.29 -13.58
C VAL A 195 -28.85 12.96 -15.01
N ASP A 196 -27.63 12.44 -15.18
CA ASP A 196 -27.14 11.84 -16.42
C ASP A 196 -27.30 10.31 -16.35
N PRO A 197 -28.24 9.69 -17.09
CA PRO A 197 -28.42 8.23 -17.07
C PRO A 197 -27.21 7.43 -17.57
N ARG A 198 -26.28 8.06 -18.29
CA ARG A 198 -25.04 7.41 -18.76
C ARG A 198 -23.92 7.49 -17.73
N GLY A 199 -23.96 8.53 -16.89
CA GLY A 199 -22.93 8.84 -15.90
C GLY A 199 -23.29 8.42 -14.49
N HIS A 200 -24.57 8.39 -14.13
CA HIS A 200 -25.06 8.21 -12.76
C HIS A 200 -25.79 6.87 -12.59
N LEU A 201 -25.59 6.24 -11.44
CA LEU A 201 -26.38 5.09 -11.01
C LEU A 201 -27.45 5.56 -10.02
N VAL A 202 -28.68 5.72 -10.48
CA VAL A 202 -29.81 6.08 -9.60
C VAL A 202 -30.20 4.86 -8.76
N ILE A 203 -30.04 4.95 -7.44
CA ILE A 203 -30.35 3.87 -6.50
C ILE A 203 -31.59 4.15 -5.64
N GLY A 204 -32.13 5.35 -5.74
CA GLY A 204 -33.31 5.76 -4.98
C GLY A 204 -33.86 7.09 -5.48
N THR A 205 -35.02 7.45 -4.96
CA THR A 205 -35.71 8.69 -5.26
C THR A 205 -36.09 9.42 -3.97
N GLU A 206 -36.16 10.74 -4.03
CA GLU A 206 -36.60 11.61 -2.95
C GLU A 206 -37.73 12.51 -3.45
N PRO A 207 -38.90 12.55 -2.80
CA PRO A 207 -39.98 13.44 -3.23
C PRO A 207 -39.60 14.91 -3.00
N THR A 208 -40.05 15.79 -3.91
CA THR A 208 -39.92 17.25 -3.80
C THR A 208 -41.19 17.94 -4.30
N GLU A 209 -41.54 19.06 -3.66
CA GLU A 209 -42.59 19.98 -4.14
C GLU A 209 -42.01 21.07 -5.06
N ASP A 210 -40.69 21.20 -5.12
CA ASP A 210 -39.99 22.15 -5.99
C ASP A 210 -39.80 21.54 -7.39
N ASP A 211 -40.55 22.06 -8.36
CA ASP A 211 -40.50 21.62 -9.75
C ASP A 211 -39.14 21.85 -10.43
N ASP A 212 -38.33 22.82 -9.96
CA ASP A 212 -37.00 23.10 -10.52
C ASP A 212 -35.96 22.04 -10.10
N LEU A 213 -36.25 21.24 -9.07
CA LEU A 213 -35.38 20.17 -8.58
C LEU A 213 -35.68 18.81 -9.21
N VAL A 214 -36.82 18.63 -9.89
CA VAL A 214 -37.19 17.35 -10.51
C VAL A 214 -36.10 16.91 -11.51
N ASP A 215 -35.77 15.62 -11.51
CA ASP A 215 -34.72 15.03 -12.34
C ASP A 215 -33.28 15.53 -12.05
N THR A 216 -33.07 16.19 -10.90
CA THR A 216 -31.72 16.50 -10.37
C THR A 216 -31.29 15.52 -9.29
N VAL A 217 -29.98 15.46 -9.04
CA VAL A 217 -29.40 14.62 -7.98
C VAL A 217 -29.65 15.29 -6.62
N ALA A 218 -30.48 14.65 -5.80
CA ALA A 218 -30.75 15.07 -4.43
C ALA A 218 -29.52 14.89 -3.52
N ARG A 219 -28.89 13.72 -3.60
CA ARG A 219 -27.63 13.45 -2.90
C ARG A 219 -26.88 12.26 -3.49
N THR A 220 -25.57 12.27 -3.31
CA THR A 220 -24.67 11.16 -3.64
C THR A 220 -24.57 10.22 -2.45
N VAL A 221 -25.01 8.97 -2.63
CA VAL A 221 -24.88 7.91 -1.62
C VAL A 221 -23.49 7.29 -1.65
N ARG A 222 -22.92 7.17 -2.85
CA ARG A 222 -21.55 6.70 -3.05
C ARG A 222 -20.87 7.55 -4.12
N PRO A 223 -19.70 8.15 -3.84
CA PRO A 223 -19.02 8.96 -4.84
C PRO A 223 -18.51 8.12 -6.01
N GLY A 224 -18.46 8.76 -7.18
CA GLY A 224 -17.83 8.23 -8.38
C GLY A 224 -16.37 8.63 -8.51
N TYR A 225 -15.68 8.03 -9.47
CA TYR A 225 -14.27 8.28 -9.75
C TYR A 225 -14.04 8.39 -11.26
N ALA A 226 -13.35 9.42 -11.70
CA ALA A 226 -13.06 9.69 -13.11
C ALA A 226 -11.55 9.73 -13.37
N ASP A 227 -11.11 9.13 -14.47
CA ASP A 227 -9.75 9.28 -15.01
C ASP A 227 -9.82 10.17 -16.26
N GLY A 228 -9.49 11.45 -16.09
CA GLY A 228 -9.76 12.47 -17.11
C GLY A 228 -11.27 12.63 -17.36
N SER A 229 -11.71 12.44 -18.60
CA SER A 229 -13.14 12.50 -18.99
C SER A 229 -13.88 11.18 -18.82
N ARG A 230 -13.19 10.08 -18.49
CA ARG A 230 -13.78 8.74 -18.41
C ARG A 230 -14.15 8.40 -16.97
N ILE A 231 -15.42 8.08 -16.74
CA ILE A 231 -15.89 7.53 -15.47
C ILE A 231 -15.35 6.11 -15.31
N VAL A 232 -14.59 5.87 -14.23
CA VAL A 232 -14.07 4.56 -13.84
C VAL A 232 -15.03 3.87 -12.87
N VAL A 233 -15.66 4.64 -11.98
CA VAL A 233 -16.69 4.18 -11.04
C VAL A 233 -17.84 5.19 -11.09
N HIS A 234 -19.04 4.72 -11.40
CA HIS A 234 -20.22 5.57 -11.44
C HIS A 234 -20.64 5.98 -10.02
N PRO A 235 -20.94 7.27 -9.77
CA PRO A 235 -21.55 7.68 -8.51
C PRO A 235 -22.93 7.01 -8.37
N SER A 236 -23.22 6.53 -7.16
CA SER A 236 -24.57 6.08 -6.80
C SER A 236 -25.33 7.24 -6.17
N VAL A 237 -26.46 7.60 -6.74
CA VAL A 237 -27.19 8.83 -6.43
C VAL A 237 -28.65 8.56 -6.08
N VAL A 238 -29.23 9.46 -5.31
CA VAL A 238 -30.68 9.61 -5.13
C VAL A 238 -31.11 10.81 -5.97
N MET A 239 -32.18 10.66 -6.75
CA MET A 239 -32.72 11.75 -7.56
C MET A 239 -34.01 12.32 -6.97
N TYR A 240 -34.28 13.59 -7.20
CA TYR A 240 -35.57 14.18 -6.86
C TYR A 240 -36.66 13.73 -7.85
N VAL A 241 -37.83 13.40 -7.32
CA VAL A 241 -39.05 13.11 -8.08
C VAL A 241 -40.19 13.97 -7.56
N ARG A 242 -41.17 14.26 -8.41
CA ARG A 242 -42.40 14.91 -7.95
C ARG A 242 -43.17 13.96 -7.02
N ASP A 243 -43.64 14.51 -5.90
CA ASP A 243 -44.52 13.80 -4.94
C ASP A 243 -45.88 13.41 -5.58
#